data_AF-A0A3P8F1G8-F1
#
_entry.id   AF-A0A3P8F1G8-F1
#
_cell.length_a   1.000
_cell.length_b   1.000
_cell.length_c   1.000
_cell.angle_alpha   90.00
_cell.angle_beta   90.00
_cell.angle_gamma   90.00
#
_symmetry.space_group_name_H-M   'P 1'
#
loop_
_entity.id
_entity.type
_entity.pdbx_description
1 polymer ?
#
loop_
_entity_poly.entity_id
_entity_poly.type
_entity_poly.pdbx_seq_one_letter_code
_entity_poly.pdbx_strand_id
1 'polypeptide(L)'
;MFIRIILAYSVYTNGLEILRTSKKEGEVNCLHGVRFLSMCWIILGHTYYYMGTSLTTDNLIPTLINFPKHFYTQIIVQAPLAVDSFFLLSGLLASYIFFKKFIKDKVIRNARNPLMWLMIYVKRYTRITPVYAVIMLFDVTLFTYVSSGPFWRPIERQGCRMSWWTNFIYMNNFLLQDKECVSHQLSAR
;
A
#
# COMPACT_ATOMS: atom_id res chain seq x y z
N MET A 1 22.93 -10.34 19.18
CA MET A 1 21.67 -9.66 18.84
C MET A 1 21.63 -9.20 17.38
N PHE A 2 22.65 -8.48 16.89
CA PHE A 2 22.77 -8.02 15.49
C PHE A 2 22.69 -9.13 14.42
N ILE A 3 23.36 -10.27 14.63
CA ILE A 3 23.35 -11.40 13.68
C ILE A 3 21.92 -11.95 13.47
N ARG A 4 21.08 -11.98 14.51
CA ARG A 4 19.67 -12.40 14.39
C ARG A 4 18.83 -11.41 13.61
N ILE A 5 19.15 -10.12 13.67
CA ILE A 5 18.48 -9.08 12.88
C ILE A 5 18.86 -9.26 11.40
N ILE A 6 20.13 -9.48 11.09
CA ILE A 6 20.60 -9.72 9.71
C ILE A 6 20.00 -11.01 9.13
N LEU A 7 19.94 -12.09 9.94
CA LEU A 7 19.30 -13.35 9.53
C LEU A 7 17.79 -13.21 9.29
N ALA A 8 17.10 -12.32 10.03
CA ALA A 8 15.68 -12.04 9.78
C ALA A 8 15.44 -11.42 8.39
N TYR A 9 16.44 -10.76 7.80
CA TYR A 9 16.42 -10.21 6.44
C TYR A 9 17.14 -11.09 5.41
N SER A 10 17.51 -12.33 5.74
CA SER A 10 18.17 -13.23 4.79
C SER A 10 17.26 -13.51 3.60
N VAL A 11 17.71 -13.11 2.42
CA VAL A 11 16.99 -13.29 1.15
C VAL A 11 16.80 -14.78 0.85
N TYR A 12 17.74 -15.63 1.25
CA TYR A 12 17.66 -17.07 1.02
C TYR A 12 16.51 -17.71 1.82
N THR A 13 16.47 -17.50 3.14
CA THR A 13 15.44 -18.12 3.99
C THR A 13 14.06 -17.51 3.75
N ASN A 14 13.98 -16.19 3.58
CA ASN A 14 12.71 -15.53 3.27
C ASN A 14 12.23 -15.87 1.86
N GLY A 15 13.14 -15.95 0.88
CA GLY A 15 12.81 -16.33 -0.50
C GLY A 15 12.29 -17.75 -0.61
N LEU A 16 12.90 -18.70 0.10
CA LEU A 16 12.45 -20.09 0.14
C LEU A 16 11.08 -20.23 0.82
N GLU A 17 10.79 -19.41 1.82
CA GLU A 17 9.47 -19.34 2.46
C GLU A 17 8.42 -18.66 1.57
N ILE A 18 8.79 -17.64 0.79
CA ILE A 18 7.90 -16.95 -0.16
C ILE A 18 7.53 -17.87 -1.34
N LEU A 19 8.50 -18.64 -1.85
CA LEU A 19 8.31 -19.59 -2.94
C LEU A 19 7.68 -20.91 -2.48
N ARG A 20 7.41 -21.05 -1.18
CA ARG A 20 6.82 -22.26 -0.62
C ARG A 20 5.35 -22.35 -0.99
N THR A 21 5.00 -23.30 -1.85
CA THR A 21 3.60 -23.60 -2.23
C THR A 21 2.89 -24.54 -1.24
N SER A 22 3.55 -24.90 -0.13
CA SER A 22 2.99 -25.82 0.87
C SER A 22 1.90 -25.15 1.70
N LYS A 23 0.77 -25.84 1.85
CA LYS A 23 -0.43 -25.39 2.58
C LYS A 23 -0.09 -25.15 4.06
N LYS A 24 -0.23 -23.91 4.54
CA LYS A 24 -0.22 -23.65 6.00
C LYS A 24 -1.61 -23.92 6.58
N GLU A 25 -1.64 -24.53 7.76
CA GLU A 25 -2.88 -24.76 8.49
C GLU A 25 -3.56 -23.42 8.83
N GLY A 26 -4.80 -23.23 8.38
CA GLY A 26 -5.59 -22.03 8.63
C GLY A 26 -5.53 -20.96 7.53
N GLU A 27 -4.90 -21.21 6.38
CA GLU A 27 -4.99 -20.34 5.21
C GLU A 27 -6.24 -20.64 4.38
N VAL A 28 -6.92 -19.57 3.92
CA VAL A 28 -8.12 -19.66 3.09
C VAL A 28 -7.72 -19.40 1.64
N ASN A 29 -7.56 -20.48 0.85
CA ASN A 29 -7.05 -20.43 -0.53
C ASN A 29 -7.84 -19.48 -1.45
N CYS A 30 -9.15 -19.37 -1.25
CA CYS A 30 -10.00 -18.43 -2.00
C CYS A 30 -9.51 -16.97 -1.86
N LEU A 31 -9.02 -16.57 -0.67
CA LEU A 31 -8.51 -15.21 -0.46
C LEU A 31 -7.24 -14.94 -1.28
N HIS A 32 -6.40 -15.96 -1.53
CA HIS A 32 -5.22 -15.81 -2.39
C HIS A 32 -5.61 -15.59 -3.85
N GLY A 33 -6.64 -16.30 -4.34
CA GLY A 33 -7.18 -16.09 -5.68
C GLY A 33 -7.77 -14.69 -5.87
N VAL A 34 -8.55 -14.21 -4.90
CA VAL A 34 -9.10 -12.83 -4.94
C VAL A 34 -7.97 -11.81 -4.96
N ARG A 35 -6.93 -11.96 -4.12
CA ARG A 35 -5.78 -11.05 -4.15
C ARG A 35 -5.09 -11.03 -5.51
N PHE A 36 -4.89 -12.20 -6.13
CA PHE A 36 -4.26 -12.28 -7.44
C PHE A 36 -5.08 -11.53 -8.50
N LEU A 37 -6.39 -11.79 -8.58
CA LEU A 37 -7.28 -11.10 -9.51
C LEU A 37 -7.31 -9.59 -9.27
N SER A 38 -7.37 -9.16 -8.01
CA SER A 38 -7.31 -7.74 -7.65
C SER A 38 -5.96 -7.10 -8.02
N MET A 39 -4.83 -7.81 -7.87
CA MET A 39 -3.51 -7.31 -8.34
C MET A 39 -3.48 -7.12 -9.85
N CYS A 40 -3.98 -8.10 -10.62
CA CYS A 40 -4.06 -7.98 -12.08
C CYS A 40 -4.92 -6.77 -12.49
N TRP A 41 -6.03 -6.54 -11.79
CA TRP A 41 -6.91 -5.40 -12.06
C TRP A 41 -6.24 -4.05 -11.76
N ILE A 42 -5.52 -3.93 -10.63
CA ILE A 42 -4.76 -2.72 -10.26
C ILE A 42 -3.66 -2.42 -11.29
N ILE A 43 -2.88 -3.44 -11.70
CA ILE A 43 -1.80 -3.27 -12.69
C ILE A 43 -2.38 -2.76 -14.01
N LEU A 44 -3.51 -3.32 -14.45
CA LEU A 44 -4.19 -2.89 -15.65
C LEU A 44 -4.62 -1.42 -15.53
N GLY A 45 -5.28 -1.04 -14.42
CA GLY A 45 -5.69 0.34 -14.16
C GLY A 45 -4.54 1.34 -14.19
N HIS A 46 -3.44 1.06 -13.48
CA HIS A 46 -2.28 1.94 -13.46
C HIS A 46 -1.58 2.06 -14.81
N THR A 47 -1.54 0.99 -15.60
CA THR A 47 -0.96 1.01 -16.95
C THR A 47 -1.71 2.00 -17.84
N TYR A 48 -3.04 1.92 -17.86
CA TYR A 48 -3.88 2.85 -18.63
C TYR A 48 -3.87 4.28 -18.08
N TYR A 49 -3.83 4.44 -16.75
CA TYR A 49 -3.69 5.76 -16.12
C TYR A 49 -2.36 6.43 -16.51
N TYR A 50 -1.27 5.68 -16.51
CA TYR A 50 0.04 6.18 -16.93
C TYR A 50 0.06 6.56 -18.41
N MET A 51 -0.53 5.75 -19.29
CA MET A 51 -0.70 6.09 -20.70
C MET A 51 -1.50 7.38 -20.91
N GLY A 52 -2.59 7.58 -20.16
CA GLY A 52 -3.39 8.81 -20.23
C GLY A 52 -2.67 10.07 -19.73
N THR A 53 -1.76 9.92 -18.77
CA THR A 53 -1.03 11.05 -18.18
C THR A 53 0.30 11.36 -18.86
N SER A 54 0.88 10.41 -19.60
CA SER A 54 2.16 10.56 -20.31
C SER A 54 2.04 11.30 -21.65
N LEU A 55 0.86 11.77 -22.06
CA LEU A 55 0.66 12.58 -23.29
C LEU A 55 1.20 11.94 -24.58
N THR A 56 1.51 10.64 -24.60
CA THR A 56 2.11 9.94 -25.74
C THR A 56 1.11 9.63 -26.87
N THR A 57 -0.14 10.09 -26.74
CA THR A 57 -1.20 9.85 -27.70
C THR A 57 -1.55 11.14 -28.45
N ASP A 58 -1.40 11.13 -29.78
CA ASP A 58 -1.68 12.27 -30.65
C ASP A 58 -3.14 12.77 -30.61
N ASN A 59 -4.05 11.99 -30.01
CA ASN A 59 -5.49 12.25 -29.91
C ASN A 59 -6.01 12.13 -28.46
N LEU A 60 -5.27 12.68 -27.48
CA LEU A 60 -5.57 12.53 -26.05
C LEU A 60 -7.01 12.94 -25.66
N ILE A 61 -7.43 14.15 -26.03
CA ILE A 61 -8.74 14.73 -25.65
C ILE A 61 -9.92 13.86 -26.15
N PRO A 62 -10.02 13.51 -27.45
CA PRO A 62 -11.13 12.68 -27.92
C PRO A 62 -11.04 11.24 -27.37
N THR A 63 -9.85 10.70 -27.13
CA THR A 63 -9.71 9.38 -26.51
C THR A 63 -10.22 9.41 -25.07
N LEU A 64 -9.86 10.40 -24.24
CA LEU A 64 -10.33 10.50 -22.86
C LEU A 64 -11.86 10.65 -22.74
N ILE A 65 -12.50 11.36 -23.69
CA ILE A 65 -13.95 11.56 -23.68
C ILE A 65 -14.71 10.30 -24.15
N ASN A 66 -14.15 9.56 -25.11
CA ASN A 66 -14.81 8.38 -25.68
C ASN A 66 -14.48 7.09 -24.94
N PHE A 67 -13.33 7.02 -24.26
CA PHE A 67 -12.89 5.84 -23.51
C PHE A 67 -13.91 5.39 -22.45
N PRO A 68 -14.44 6.22 -21.54
CA PRO A 68 -15.37 5.77 -20.50
C PRO A 68 -16.79 5.44 -21.02
N LYS A 69 -17.09 5.63 -22.30
CA LYS A 69 -18.45 5.39 -22.85
C LYS A 69 -18.77 3.91 -23.02
N HIS A 70 -17.77 3.05 -23.04
CA HIS A 70 -17.98 1.62 -23.22
C HIS A 70 -17.97 0.87 -21.89
N PHE A 71 -18.75 -0.22 -21.81
CA PHE A 71 -18.85 -1.00 -20.58
C PHE A 71 -17.51 -1.67 -20.19
N TYR A 72 -16.75 -2.17 -21.17
CA TYR A 72 -15.49 -2.86 -20.93
C TYR A 72 -14.38 -1.93 -20.42
N THR A 73 -14.35 -0.68 -20.86
CA THR A 73 -13.41 0.34 -20.37
C THR A 73 -13.80 0.87 -19.00
N GLN A 74 -15.08 0.76 -18.61
CA GLN A 74 -15.53 1.16 -17.27
C GLN A 74 -14.83 0.35 -16.17
N ILE A 75 -14.54 -0.93 -16.42
CA ILE A 75 -13.76 -1.78 -15.50
C ILE A 75 -12.38 -1.15 -15.24
N ILE A 76 -11.78 -0.54 -16.26
CA ILE A 76 -10.46 0.10 -16.18
C ILE A 76 -10.53 1.43 -15.43
N VAL A 77 -11.54 2.25 -15.75
CA VAL A 77 -11.78 3.55 -15.09
C VAL A 77 -12.05 3.36 -13.59
N GLN A 78 -12.79 2.29 -13.24
CA GLN A 78 -13.11 1.94 -11.86
C GLN A 78 -12.03 1.10 -11.17
N ALA A 79 -10.81 1.03 -11.71
CA ALA A 79 -9.69 0.31 -11.09
C ALA A 79 -9.40 0.69 -9.62
N PRO A 80 -9.63 1.93 -9.13
CA PRO A 80 -9.50 2.23 -7.70
C PRO A 80 -10.35 1.33 -6.79
N LEU A 81 -11.50 0.84 -7.26
CA LEU A 81 -12.36 -0.10 -6.54
C LEU A 81 -11.67 -1.45 -6.26
N ALA A 82 -10.67 -1.81 -7.05
CA ALA A 82 -9.86 -3.00 -6.80
C ALA A 82 -9.06 -2.89 -5.49
N VAL A 83 -8.70 -1.68 -5.07
CA VAL A 83 -8.00 -1.41 -3.80
C VAL A 83 -8.92 -1.70 -2.61
N ASP A 84 -10.22 -1.44 -2.73
CA ASP A 84 -11.21 -1.76 -1.69
C ASP A 84 -11.29 -3.25 -1.39
N SER A 85 -11.06 -4.10 -2.40
CA SER A 85 -10.98 -5.54 -2.20
C SER A 85 -9.83 -5.90 -1.25
N PHE A 86 -8.68 -5.23 -1.34
CA PHE A 86 -7.57 -5.42 -0.41
C PHE A 86 -7.88 -4.91 0.99
N PHE A 87 -8.55 -3.77 1.11
CA PHE A 87 -8.99 -3.25 2.41
C PHE A 87 -9.97 -4.21 3.09
N LEU A 88 -10.96 -4.71 2.35
CA LEU A 88 -11.94 -5.68 2.86
C LEU A 88 -11.26 -6.97 3.32
N LEU A 89 -10.39 -7.55 2.49
CA LEU A 89 -9.64 -8.77 2.84
C LEU A 89 -8.74 -8.57 4.06
N SER A 90 -8.07 -7.41 4.15
CA SER A 90 -7.21 -7.07 5.27
C SER A 90 -8.01 -6.87 6.56
N GLY A 91 -9.17 -6.23 6.47
CA GLY A 91 -10.12 -6.05 7.57
C GLY A 91 -10.69 -7.38 8.08
N LEU A 92 -11.11 -8.26 7.17
CA LEU A 92 -11.61 -9.59 7.49
C LEU A 92 -10.56 -10.46 8.21
N LEU A 93 -9.32 -10.45 7.72
CA LEU A 93 -8.25 -11.22 8.36
C LEU A 93 -7.89 -10.64 9.74
N ALA A 94 -7.83 -9.31 9.85
CA ALA A 94 -7.55 -8.65 11.10
C ALA A 94 -8.62 -8.94 12.16
N SER A 95 -9.91 -8.88 11.79
CA SER A 95 -11.01 -9.22 12.69
C SER A 95 -11.00 -10.69 13.08
N TYR A 96 -10.77 -11.60 12.13
CA TYR A 96 -10.64 -13.03 12.40
C TYR A 96 -9.52 -13.35 13.42
N ILE A 97 -8.32 -12.79 13.22
CA ILE A 97 -7.20 -12.97 14.15
C ILE A 97 -7.51 -12.34 15.50
N PHE A 98 -8.13 -11.15 15.51
CA PHE A 98 -8.54 -10.47 16.73
C PHE A 98 -9.49 -11.33 17.56
N PHE A 99 -10.57 -11.87 16.96
CA PHE A 99 -11.51 -12.73 17.66
C PHE A 99 -10.88 -14.04 18.12
N LYS A 100 -10.04 -14.68 17.29
CA LYS A 100 -9.31 -15.89 17.67
C LYS A 100 -8.43 -15.67 18.90
N LYS A 101 -7.77 -14.51 18.97
CA LYS A 101 -6.93 -14.14 20.11
C LYS A 101 -7.76 -13.75 21.34
N PHE A 102 -8.89 -13.07 21.14
CA PHE A 102 -9.84 -12.70 22.20
C PHE A 102 -10.43 -13.94 22.91
N ILE A 103 -10.75 -14.99 22.15
CA ILE A 103 -11.29 -16.23 22.70
C ILE A 103 -10.21 -17.02 23.48
N LYS A 104 -8.96 -17.01 22.99
CA LYS A 104 -7.86 -17.85 23.53
C LYS A 104 -7.10 -17.20 24.70
N ASP A 105 -6.87 -15.89 24.68
CA ASP A 105 -6.08 -15.18 25.70
C ASP A 105 -6.96 -14.54 26.79
N LYS A 106 -6.79 -14.98 28.04
CA LYS A 106 -7.48 -14.39 29.21
C LYS A 106 -7.09 -12.91 29.45
N VAL A 107 -5.88 -12.50 29.06
CA VAL A 107 -5.38 -11.12 29.20
C VAL A 107 -6.15 -10.12 28.32
N ILE A 108 -6.71 -10.59 27.19
CA ILE A 108 -7.40 -9.75 26.19
C ILE A 108 -8.92 -9.69 26.45
N ARG A 109 -9.44 -10.51 27.38
CA ARG A 109 -10.89 -10.54 27.70
C ARG A 109 -11.44 -9.21 28.21
N ASN A 110 -10.61 -8.34 28.79
CA ASN A 110 -11.08 -7.06 29.30
C ASN A 110 -11.05 -5.98 28.20
N ALA A 111 -12.06 -5.99 27.33
CA ALA A 111 -12.23 -5.01 26.26
C ALA A 111 -12.31 -3.54 26.74
N ARG A 112 -12.57 -3.34 28.03
CA ARG A 112 -12.61 -2.02 28.70
C ARG A 112 -11.23 -1.43 29.00
N ASN A 113 -10.15 -2.22 28.97
CA ASN A 113 -8.82 -1.69 29.27
C ASN A 113 -8.26 -0.91 28.06
N PRO A 114 -8.05 0.43 28.18
CA PRO A 114 -7.51 1.23 27.06
C PRO A 114 -6.07 0.84 26.71
N LEU A 115 -5.31 0.31 27.68
CA LEU A 115 -3.95 -0.19 27.49
C LEU A 115 -3.87 -1.31 26.44
N MET A 116 -4.90 -2.17 26.34
CA MET A 116 -4.97 -3.25 25.37
C MET A 116 -5.05 -2.71 23.95
N TRP A 117 -5.94 -1.75 23.72
CA TRP A 117 -6.09 -1.09 22.42
C TRP A 117 -4.81 -0.34 22.05
N LEU A 118 -4.19 0.37 23.00
CA LEU A 118 -2.93 1.07 22.79
C LEU A 118 -1.81 0.10 22.36
N MET A 119 -1.67 -1.07 22.99
CA MET A 119 -0.68 -2.07 22.58
C MET A 119 -0.92 -2.60 21.15
N ILE A 120 -2.18 -2.81 20.75
CA ILE A 120 -2.51 -3.25 19.39
C ILE A 120 -2.10 -2.17 18.37
N TYR A 121 -2.42 -0.91 18.65
CA TYR A 121 -2.05 0.22 17.78
C TYR A 121 -0.54 0.42 17.69
N VAL A 122 0.19 0.37 18.82
CA VAL A 122 1.65 0.50 18.84
C VAL A 122 2.32 -0.63 18.05
N LYS A 123 1.82 -1.87 18.17
CA LYS A 123 2.34 -3.00 17.39
C LYS A 123 2.09 -2.83 15.88
N ARG A 124 0.94 -2.27 15.51
CA ARG A 124 0.64 -1.95 14.11
C ARG A 124 1.56 -0.83 13.58
N TYR A 125 1.74 0.22 14.37
CA TYR A 125 2.60 1.35 14.02
C TYR A 125 4.07 0.90 13.82
N THR A 126 4.64 0.21 14.81
CA THR A 126 6.03 -0.28 14.75
C THR A 126 6.30 -1.26 13.60
N ARG A 127 5.28 -1.93 13.05
CA ARG A 127 5.42 -2.80 11.89
C ARG A 127 5.43 -2.05 10.56
N ILE A 128 4.58 -1.03 10.40
CA ILE A 128 4.37 -0.33 9.12
C ILE A 128 5.38 0.82 8.95
N THR A 129 5.61 1.59 10.01
CA THR A 129 6.49 2.76 10.01
C THR A 129 7.92 2.51 9.51
N PRO A 130 8.63 1.42 9.86
CA PRO A 130 10.00 1.23 9.36
C PRO A 130 10.06 1.03 7.85
N VAL A 131 9.12 0.29 7.28
CA VAL A 131 9.05 0.09 5.82
C VAL A 131 8.73 1.42 5.13
N TYR A 132 7.78 2.17 5.68
CA TYR A 132 7.39 3.47 5.15
C TYR A 132 8.54 4.50 5.22
N ALA A 133 9.29 4.52 6.32
CA ALA A 133 10.46 5.38 6.50
C ALA A 133 11.54 5.10 5.46
N VAL A 134 11.79 3.82 5.17
CA VAL A 134 12.76 3.41 4.15
C VAL A 134 12.33 3.88 2.77
N ILE A 135 11.06 3.66 2.39
CA ILE A 135 10.52 4.13 1.10
C ILE A 135 10.64 5.65 0.98
N MET A 136 10.22 6.39 2.00
CA MET A 136 10.33 7.86 2.00
C MET A 136 11.79 8.34 1.87
N LEU A 137 12.73 7.65 2.51
CA LEU A 137 14.16 7.97 2.39
C LEU A 137 14.66 7.72 0.96
N PHE A 138 14.29 6.60 0.35
CA PHE A 138 14.62 6.31 -1.05
C PHE A 138 13.99 7.34 -2.02
N ASP A 139 12.76 7.76 -1.78
CA ASP A 139 12.06 8.80 -2.56
C ASP A 139 12.80 10.13 -2.50
N VAL A 140 13.17 10.60 -1.30
CA VAL A 140 13.86 11.89 -1.15
C VAL A 140 15.31 11.84 -1.65
N THR A 141 16.00 10.72 -1.49
CA THR A 141 17.44 10.61 -1.81
C THR A 141 17.68 10.04 -3.20
N LEU A 142 17.37 8.76 -3.42
CA LEU A 142 17.76 8.03 -4.63
C LEU A 142 16.99 8.53 -5.85
N PHE A 143 15.68 8.70 -5.73
CA PHE A 143 14.82 9.13 -6.82
C PHE A 143 15.02 10.60 -7.22
N THR A 144 15.68 11.43 -6.41
CA THR A 144 16.04 12.80 -6.84
C THR A 144 17.29 12.85 -7.71
N TYR A 145 18.14 11.81 -7.70
CA TYR A 145 19.36 11.76 -8.51
C TYR A 145 19.27 10.78 -9.69
N VAL A 146 18.52 9.68 -9.54
CA VAL A 146 18.40 8.63 -10.57
C VAL A 146 17.38 9.01 -11.65
N SER A 147 16.49 9.94 -11.34
CA SER A 147 15.36 10.22 -12.21
C SER A 147 15.52 11.48 -13.05
N SER A 148 15.99 11.29 -14.28
CA SER A 148 16.03 12.30 -15.33
C SER A 148 15.29 11.76 -16.56
N GLY A 149 13.98 11.93 -16.60
CA GLY A 149 13.14 11.50 -17.71
C GLY A 149 11.98 12.47 -17.97
N PRO A 150 11.50 12.61 -19.22
CA PRO A 150 10.44 13.55 -19.58
C PRO A 150 9.09 13.27 -18.88
N PHE A 151 8.90 12.04 -18.40
CA PHE A 151 7.70 11.63 -17.65
C PHE A 151 7.91 11.61 -16.13
N TRP A 152 9.10 12.01 -15.65
CA TRP A 152 9.38 12.03 -14.22
C TRP A 152 8.87 13.33 -13.59
N ARG A 153 8.02 13.22 -12.56
CA ARG A 153 7.59 14.39 -11.78
C ARG A 153 8.68 14.76 -10.78
N PRO A 154 9.24 15.98 -10.82
CA PRO A 154 10.26 16.38 -9.86
C PRO A 154 9.65 16.41 -8.46
N ILE A 155 10.33 15.78 -7.49
CA ILE A 155 9.93 15.81 -6.09
C ILE A 155 10.20 17.23 -5.56
N GLU A 156 9.14 17.93 -5.14
CA GLU A 156 9.17 19.25 -4.52
C GLU A 156 9.88 19.19 -3.15
N ARG A 157 11.21 19.35 -3.16
CA ARG A 157 12.06 19.25 -1.95
C ARG A 157 11.60 20.19 -0.82
N GLN A 158 11.10 21.37 -1.16
CA GLN A 158 10.63 22.35 -0.18
C GLN A 158 9.30 21.93 0.46
N GLY A 159 8.35 21.46 -0.34
CA GLY A 159 7.09 20.90 0.16
C GLY A 159 7.35 19.74 1.12
N CYS A 160 8.24 18.83 0.73
CA CYS A 160 8.52 17.66 1.53
C CYS A 160 9.24 17.97 2.86
N ARG A 161 10.13 18.95 2.89
CA ARG A 161 10.80 19.38 4.14
C ARG A 161 9.81 19.91 5.19
N MET A 162 8.62 20.34 4.77
CA MET A 162 7.59 20.81 5.69
C MET A 162 6.55 19.74 6.03
N SER A 163 6.25 18.80 5.13
CA SER A 163 5.21 17.77 5.31
C SER A 163 5.74 16.37 5.66
N TRP A 164 7.05 16.16 5.77
CA TRP A 164 7.60 14.84 6.12
C TRP A 164 7.01 14.28 7.42
N TRP A 165 6.67 15.11 8.41
CA TRP A 165 6.11 14.66 9.69
C TRP A 165 4.64 14.25 9.57
N THR A 166 3.83 14.91 8.73
CA THR A 166 2.44 14.46 8.45
C THR A 166 2.46 13.09 7.79
N ASN A 167 3.48 12.86 6.94
CA ASN A 167 4.13 11.61 6.59
C ASN A 167 3.96 10.49 7.63
N PHE A 168 4.74 10.63 8.69
CA PHE A 168 4.94 9.64 9.73
C PHE A 168 3.76 9.45 10.68
N ILE A 169 2.86 10.44 10.77
CA ILE A 169 1.65 10.36 11.57
C ILE A 169 0.45 9.87 10.73
N TYR A 170 0.65 9.61 9.42
CA TYR A 170 -0.39 9.20 8.48
C TYR A 170 -1.54 10.22 8.32
N MET A 171 -1.26 11.51 8.51
CA MET A 171 -2.26 12.60 8.44
C MET A 171 -2.21 13.40 7.13
N ASN A 172 -1.47 12.95 6.11
CA ASN A 172 -1.32 13.68 4.83
C ASN A 172 -2.61 13.89 4.07
N ASN A 173 -3.60 12.99 4.26
CA ASN A 173 -4.91 13.14 3.66
C ASN A 173 -5.76 14.25 4.29
N PHE A 174 -5.37 14.76 5.47
CA PHE A 174 -6.11 15.79 6.22
C PHE A 174 -5.34 17.10 6.36
N LEU A 175 -4.01 17.02 6.40
CA LEU A 175 -3.11 18.16 6.62
C LEU A 175 -2.19 18.33 5.41
N LEU A 176 -2.07 19.56 4.92
CA LEU A 176 -1.09 19.96 3.89
C LEU A 176 -1.20 19.15 2.58
N GLN A 177 -2.42 18.91 2.11
CA GLN A 177 -2.71 18.18 0.86
C GLN A 177 -2.05 18.82 -0.38
N ASP A 178 -1.79 20.12 -0.35
CA ASP A 178 -1.12 20.84 -1.43
C ASP A 178 0.41 20.64 -1.47
N LYS A 179 1.00 20.03 -0.43
CA LYS A 179 2.46 19.89 -0.26
C LYS A 179 2.83 18.44 0.07
N GLU A 180 2.63 17.55 -0.89
CA GLU A 180 2.90 16.12 -0.71
C GLU A 180 4.39 15.78 -0.86
N CYS A 181 4.92 14.95 0.04
CA CYS A 181 6.28 14.38 -0.09
C CYS A 181 6.32 13.21 -1.08
N VAL A 182 5.30 12.35 -1.02
CA VAL A 182 5.26 11.05 -1.72
C VAL A 182 4.06 11.07 -2.66
N SER A 183 4.32 11.38 -3.93
CA SER A 183 3.30 11.56 -4.97
C SER A 183 2.46 10.31 -5.27
N HIS A 184 2.89 9.13 -4.82
CA HIS A 184 2.21 7.86 -5.08
C HIS A 184 1.18 7.47 -4.00
N GLN A 185 0.94 8.30 -3.00
CA GLN A 185 -0.04 7.99 -1.93
C GLN A 185 -1.50 8.30 -2.29
N LEU A 186 -1.75 9.14 -3.30
CA LEU A 186 -3.10 9.58 -3.70
C LEU A 186 -4.00 8.50 -4.30
N SER A 187 -3.50 7.28 -4.57
CA SER A 187 -4.32 6.19 -5.14
C SER A 187 -5.09 5.37 -4.09
N ALA A 188 -4.98 5.70 -2.81
CA ALA A 188 -5.73 5.04 -1.74
C ALA A 188 -6.80 5.98 -1.19
N ARG A 189 -7.75 6.36 -2.05
CA ARG A 189 -9.08 6.79 -1.65
C ARG A 189 -10.11 5.86 -2.27
#